data_AF-A0A3D1E7R1-F1
#
_entry.id   AF-A0A3D1E7R1-F1
#
_cell.length_a   1.000
_cell.length_b   1.000
_cell.length_c   1.000
_cell.angle_alpha   90.00
_cell.angle_beta   90.00
_cell.angle_gamma   90.00
#
_symmetry.space_group_name_H-M   'P 1'
#
loop_
_entity.id
_entity.type
_entity.pdbx_description
1 polymer ?
#
loop_
_entity_poly.entity_id
_entity_poly.type
_entity_poly.pdbx_seq_one_letter_code
_entity_poly.pdbx_strand_id
1 'polypeptide(L)' 'MKHILVTGALGQLGSTFQRLAHRFPGLEFVWMDR' A
#
# COMPACT_ATOMS: atom_id res chain seq x y z
N MET A 1 6.44 7.76 -12.77
CA MET A 1 6.02 7.32 -11.43
C MET A 1 6.07 5.80 -11.37
N LYS A 2 6.39 5.20 -10.22
CA LYS A 2 6.43 3.74 -10.06
C LYS A 2 5.16 3.28 -9.34
N HIS A 3 4.45 2.32 -9.92
CA HIS A 3 3.25 1.73 -9.31
C HIS A 3 3.63 0.50 -8.48
N ILE A 4 3.11 0.42 -7.26
CA ILE A 4 3.34 -0.68 -6.31
C ILE A 4 2.00 -1.34 -5.99
N LEU A 5 1.87 -2.62 -6.30
CA LEU A 5 0.72 -3.43 -5.89
C LEU A 5 0.97 -4.02 -4.50
N VAL A 6 0.00 -3.82 -3.60
CA VAL A 6 0.01 -4.43 -2.27
C VAL A 6 -1.20 -5.36 -2.14
N THR A 7 -0.93 -6.65 -1.95
CA THR A 7 -1.94 -7.70 -1.76
C THR A 7 -2.11 -8.04 -0.28
N GLY A 8 -3.32 -8.35 0.18
CA GLY A 8 -3.59 -8.52 1.61
C GLY A 8 -3.67 -7.17 2.34
N ALA A 9 -4.12 -6.12 1.63
CA ALA A 9 -4.17 -4.74 2.08
C ALA A 9 -5.07 -4.50 3.31
N LEU A 10 -6.07 -5.34 3.55
CA LEU A 10 -7.00 -5.28 4.69
C LEU A 10 -6.50 -6.07 5.90
N GLY A 11 -5.49 -6.92 5.73
CA GLY A 11 -4.80 -7.58 6.85
C GLY A 11 -4.14 -6.56 7.80
N GLN A 12 -3.77 -7.02 9.00
CA GLN A 12 -3.13 -6.15 10.00
C GLN A 12 -1.88 -5.43 9.47
N LEU A 13 -1.06 -6.14 8.69
CA LEU A 13 0.15 -5.58 8.08
C LEU A 13 -0.19 -4.63 6.93
N GLY A 14 -1.13 -5.00 6.05
CA GLY A 14 -1.56 -4.18 4.92
C GLY A 14 -2.13 -2.84 5.35
N SER A 15 -3.06 -2.85 6.32
CA SER A 15 -3.68 -1.64 6.86
C SER A 15 -2.67 -0.75 7.62
N THR A 16 -1.67 -1.36 8.26
CA THR A 16 -0.57 -0.61 8.88
C THR A 16 0.31 0.04 7.82
N PHE A 17 0.63 -0.67 6.75
CA PHE A 17 1.45 -0.14 5.68
C PHE A 17 0.73 0.98 4.91
N GLN A 18 -0.59 0.89 4.69
CA GLN A 18 -1.40 1.96 4.13
C GLN A 18 -1.23 3.28 4.90
N ARG A 19 -1.24 3.23 6.24
CA ARG A 19 -1.00 4.42 7.08
C ARG A 19 0.39 5.00 6.90
N LEU A 20 1.38 4.19 6.53
CA LEU A 20 2.78 4.62 6.32
C LEU A 20 3.07 5.03 4.86
N ALA A 21 2.21 4.69 3.91
CA ALA A 21 2.43 4.89 2.48
C ALA A 21 2.71 6.35 2.08
N HIS A 22 2.12 7.31 2.80
CA HIS A 22 2.35 8.75 2.61
C HIS A 22 3.83 9.16 2.78
N ARG A 23 4.66 8.34 3.44
CA ARG A 23 6.10 8.60 3.63
C ARG A 23 6.94 8.34 2.39
N PHE A 24 6.36 7.80 1.33
CA PHE A 24 7.06 7.46 0.08
C PHE A 24 6.56 8.31 -1.09
N PRO A 25 6.87 9.63 -1.11
CA PRO A 25 6.48 10.49 -2.22
C PRO A 25 7.12 10.00 -3.53
N GLY A 26 6.32 9.86 -4.58
CA GLY A 26 6.75 9.39 -5.90
C GLY A 26 6.45 7.92 -6.18
N LEU A 27 5.90 7.19 -5.20
CA LEU A 27 5.28 5.88 -5.40
C LEU A 27 3.77 6.02 -5.44
N GLU A 28 3.13 5.29 -6.35
CA GLU A 28 1.68 5.19 -6.43
C GLU A 28 1.27 3.77 -6.01
N PHE A 29 0.44 3.67 -4.98
CA PHE A 29 0.07 2.39 -4.40
C PHE A 29 -1.32 1.94 -4.87
N VAL A 30 -1.40 0.70 -5.33
CA VAL A 30 -2.64 0.00 -5.65
C VAL A 30 -2.87 -1.06 -4.57
N TRP A 31 -4.02 -0.99 -3.91
CA TRP A 31 -4.37 -1.86 -2.80
C TRP A 31 -5.33 -2.94 -3.25
N MET A 32 -4.99 -4.19 -2.96
CA MET A 32 -5.82 -5.34 -3.31
C MET A 32 -5.97 -6.26 -2.09
N ASP A 33 -7.18 -6.74 -1.88
CA ASP A 33 -7.49 -7.81 -0.95
C ASP A 33 -8.43 -8.79 -1.65
N ARG A 34 -8.35 -10.08 -1.30
CA ARG A 34 -9.18 -11.13 -1.91
C ARG A 34 -10.31 -11.49 -0.96
#